data_AF-A0A6A8GFC9-F1
#
_entry.id   AF-A0A6A8GFC9-F1
#
_cell.length_a   1.000
_cell.length_b   1.000
_cell.length_c   1.000
_cell.angle_alpha   90.00
_cell.angle_beta   90.00
_cell.angle_gamma   90.00
#
_symmetry.space_group_name_H-M   'P 1'
#
loop_
_entity.id
_entity.type
_entity.pdbx_description
1 polymer ?
#
loop_
_entity_poly.entity_id
_entity_poly.type
_entity_poly.pdbx_seq_one_letter_code
_entity_poly.pdbx_strand_id
1 'polypeptide(L)'
;MPTPVSSPSEFAFELALCAHLEEVTDWLPARQLGASVASPGSRIIDVCAVVPGPEFDDRSRITSRDIPATAIESEVGVGHAVFWRDAFDCHPARARRATDRAVEAGFFESEHRRGREYVRRATRYPDEWFSRLVGIENKPDLGEPGDLLRQLRLDVSLALFDEVVLATESYVTGAHLNRIPEEVGVWRFDPETGEREIVRDADPLATDATGVEPVEYESLHTDVALVSPADKRTARLRLAERAYGKGWRGYDVPGCASAGVDAVGRPVCSHFGRVVDPGAECGSNCPAFGPADPPELDRGALRDARTGWVADPDGVARRQSGLDRFW
;
A
#
# COMPACT_ATOMS: atom_id res chain seq x y z
N MET A 1 36.21 5.29 20.35
CA MET A 1 34.76 5.20 20.63
C MET A 1 34.08 5.30 19.27
N PRO A 2 33.41 4.26 18.77
CA PRO A 2 32.52 4.46 17.63
C PRO A 2 31.50 5.52 18.05
N THR A 3 31.35 6.56 17.23
CA THR A 3 30.27 7.54 17.36
C THR A 3 28.97 6.74 17.42
N PRO A 4 28.03 7.02 18.35
CA PRO A 4 26.73 6.38 18.28
C PRO A 4 26.17 6.67 16.89
N VAL A 5 25.89 5.61 16.15
CA VAL A 5 25.18 5.71 14.88
C VAL A 5 23.87 6.39 15.23
N SER A 6 23.60 7.57 14.66
CA SER A 6 22.28 8.18 14.83
C SER A 6 21.27 7.16 14.32
N SER A 7 20.15 6.99 15.03
CA SER A 7 19.04 6.20 14.50
C SER A 7 18.76 6.63 13.05
N PRO A 8 18.55 5.67 12.13
CA PRO A 8 18.23 5.98 10.76
C PRO A 8 16.95 6.82 10.73
N SER A 9 16.82 7.65 9.69
CA SER A 9 15.55 8.35 9.47
C SER A 9 14.40 7.35 9.37
N GLU A 10 13.20 7.73 9.81
CA GLU A 10 12.00 6.88 9.72
C GLU A 10 11.82 6.37 8.28
N PHE A 11 12.10 7.21 7.29
CA PHE A 11 12.11 6.85 5.88
C PHE A 11 13.10 5.72 5.56
N ALA A 12 14.37 5.84 5.97
CA ALA A 12 15.38 4.82 5.68
C ALA A 12 15.08 3.49 6.38
N PHE A 13 14.58 3.55 7.62
CA PHE A 13 14.12 2.38 8.37
C PHE A 13 12.97 1.67 7.67
N GLU A 14 11.92 2.41 7.28
CA GLU A 14 10.74 1.87 6.59
C GLU A 14 11.12 1.23 5.24
N LEU A 15 12.05 1.84 4.49
CA LEU A 15 12.55 1.27 3.24
C LEU A 15 13.34 -0.03 3.45
N ALA A 16 14.19 -0.07 4.48
CA ALA A 16 14.94 -1.27 4.83
C ALA A 16 13.99 -2.41 5.23
N LEU A 17 12.95 -2.12 6.01
CA LEU A 17 11.95 -3.12 6.39
C LEU A 17 11.17 -3.64 5.18
N CYS A 18 10.73 -2.77 4.26
CA CYS A 18 10.04 -3.20 3.04
C CYS A 18 10.93 -4.11 2.18
N ALA A 19 12.20 -3.75 2.01
CA ALA A 19 13.16 -4.56 1.25
C ALA A 19 13.41 -5.92 1.90
N HIS A 20 13.53 -5.96 3.23
CA HIS A 20 13.64 -7.19 4.00
C HIS A 20 12.40 -8.08 3.84
N LEU A 21 11.19 -7.52 3.94
CA LEU A 21 9.94 -8.27 3.77
C LEU A 21 9.85 -8.91 2.37
N GLU A 22 10.19 -8.19 1.31
CA GLU A 22 10.26 -8.76 -0.05
C GLU A 22 11.34 -9.85 -0.19
N GLU A 23 12.37 -9.86 0.64
CA GLU A 23 13.44 -10.88 0.59
C GLU A 23 13.07 -12.16 1.32
N VAL A 24 12.42 -12.05 2.48
CA VAL A 24 12.15 -13.20 3.36
C VAL A 24 10.72 -13.71 3.31
N THR A 25 9.84 -13.04 2.58
CA THR A 25 8.42 -13.42 2.40
C THR A 25 7.98 -13.29 0.94
N ASP A 26 6.80 -13.81 0.64
CA ASP A 26 6.08 -13.58 -0.62
C ASP A 26 5.13 -12.37 -0.55
N TRP A 27 5.18 -11.58 0.53
CA TRP A 27 4.24 -10.48 0.75
C TRP A 27 4.50 -9.31 -0.21
N LEU A 28 3.47 -8.51 -0.44
CA LEU A 28 3.58 -7.27 -1.19
C LEU A 28 3.48 -6.06 -0.25
N PRO A 29 4.62 -5.54 0.26
CA PRO A 29 4.62 -4.33 1.06
C PRO A 29 4.35 -3.10 0.19
N ALA A 30 3.48 -2.24 0.70
CA ALA A 30 3.19 -0.94 0.12
C ALA A 30 3.13 0.12 1.21
N ARG A 31 3.70 1.29 0.90
CA ARG A 31 3.91 2.34 1.89
C ARG A 31 2.80 3.37 1.90
N GLN A 32 2.57 3.99 3.05
CA GLN A 32 1.82 5.24 3.21
C GLN A 32 0.44 5.16 2.55
N LEU A 33 -0.41 4.27 3.05
CA LEU A 33 -1.75 4.03 2.54
C LEU A 33 -2.82 4.49 3.52
N GLY A 34 -3.87 5.12 3.01
CA GLY A 34 -5.02 5.50 3.84
C GLY A 34 -5.73 4.26 4.37
N ALA A 35 -5.87 4.17 5.70
CA ALA A 35 -6.39 3.01 6.43
C ALA A 35 -7.59 3.38 7.33
N SER A 36 -8.34 4.41 6.94
CA SER A 36 -9.60 4.83 7.56
C SER A 36 -10.82 4.51 6.69
N VAL A 37 -11.99 4.36 7.31
CA VAL A 37 -13.25 4.02 6.64
C VAL A 37 -14.26 5.16 6.75
N ALA A 38 -14.62 5.56 7.96
CA ALA A 38 -15.59 6.60 8.26
C ALA A 38 -15.04 8.02 8.04
N SER A 39 -13.73 8.22 8.24
CA SER A 39 -13.05 9.51 8.01
C SER A 39 -11.90 9.35 7.00
N PRO A 40 -12.19 9.23 5.68
CA PRO A 40 -11.16 8.97 4.68
C PRO A 40 -9.99 9.96 4.74
N GLY A 41 -8.78 9.43 4.93
CA GLY A 41 -7.54 10.23 5.02
C GLY A 41 -7.13 10.63 6.44
N SER A 42 -7.95 10.37 7.47
CA SER A 42 -7.60 10.61 8.88
C SER A 42 -6.47 9.71 9.39
N ARG A 43 -6.32 8.53 8.78
CA ARG A 43 -5.32 7.53 9.15
C ARG A 43 -4.56 7.06 7.93
N ILE A 44 -3.24 7.09 8.01
CA ILE A 44 -2.30 6.55 7.02
C ILE A 44 -1.44 5.50 7.72
N ILE A 45 -1.49 4.24 7.30
CA ILE A 45 -0.56 3.20 7.79
C ILE A 45 0.79 3.39 7.13
N ASP A 46 1.88 3.18 7.87
CA ASP A 46 3.23 3.27 7.30
C ASP A 46 3.45 2.20 6.24
N VAL A 47 3.24 0.93 6.59
CA VAL A 47 3.32 -0.17 5.63
C VAL A 47 2.07 -1.04 5.73
N CYS A 48 1.43 -1.26 4.60
CA CYS A 48 0.46 -2.33 4.41
C CYS A 48 1.13 -3.44 3.62
N ALA A 49 1.28 -4.63 4.23
CA ALA A 49 1.75 -5.82 3.53
C ALA A 49 0.56 -6.71 3.16
N VAL A 50 0.38 -6.96 1.87
CA VAL A 50 -0.60 -7.91 1.35
C VAL A 50 0.01 -9.30 1.37
N VAL A 51 -0.61 -10.21 2.10
CA VAL A 51 -0.25 -11.63 2.06
C VAL A 51 -1.01 -12.26 0.89
N PRO A 52 -0.33 -12.84 -0.11
CA PRO A 52 -0.99 -13.49 -1.23
C PRO A 52 -1.99 -14.55 -0.79
N GLY A 53 -3.07 -14.67 -1.55
CA GLY A 53 -4.08 -15.72 -1.44
C GLY A 53 -3.94 -16.73 -2.59
N PRO A 54 -4.75 -17.79 -2.60
CA PRO A 54 -4.68 -18.84 -3.62
C PRO A 54 -4.92 -18.34 -5.05
N GLU A 55 -5.66 -17.25 -5.24
CA GLU A 55 -5.97 -16.69 -6.57
C GLU A 55 -5.06 -15.50 -6.96
N PHE A 56 -3.92 -15.33 -6.27
CA PHE A 56 -3.01 -14.22 -6.50
C PHE A 56 -2.51 -14.14 -7.95
N ASP A 57 -2.15 -15.29 -8.54
CA ASP A 57 -1.71 -15.37 -9.94
C ASP A 57 -2.81 -14.91 -10.91
N ASP A 58 -4.07 -15.26 -10.64
CA ASP A 58 -5.20 -14.83 -11.46
C ASP A 58 -5.41 -13.31 -11.37
N ARG A 59 -5.17 -12.71 -10.21
CA ARG A 59 -5.18 -11.25 -10.08
C ARG A 59 -4.04 -10.62 -10.87
N SER A 60 -2.85 -11.21 -10.82
CA SER A 60 -1.66 -10.66 -11.48
C SER A 60 -1.80 -10.62 -13.01
N ARG A 61 -2.48 -11.60 -13.60
CA ARG A 61 -2.76 -11.69 -15.04
C ARG A 61 -3.64 -10.55 -15.57
N ILE A 62 -4.42 -9.89 -14.72
CA ILE A 62 -5.33 -8.82 -15.16
C ILE A 62 -4.52 -7.59 -15.58
N THR A 63 -3.69 -7.09 -14.66
CA THR A 63 -2.97 -5.83 -14.81
C THR A 63 -1.96 -5.65 -13.68
N SER A 64 -0.91 -4.88 -13.95
CA SER A 64 0.09 -4.45 -12.98
C SER A 64 -0.39 -3.28 -12.10
N ARG A 65 -1.53 -2.67 -12.43
CA ARG A 65 -2.11 -1.51 -11.73
C ARG A 65 -3.15 -1.94 -10.68
N ASP A 66 -3.59 -1.00 -9.85
CA ASP A 66 -4.78 -1.18 -9.01
C ASP A 66 -6.06 -1.16 -9.85
N ILE A 67 -7.01 -2.03 -9.53
CA ILE A 67 -8.36 -2.02 -10.09
C ILE A 67 -9.27 -1.27 -9.09
N PRO A 68 -10.06 -0.28 -9.54
CA PRO A 68 -10.95 0.44 -8.64
C PRO A 68 -11.95 -0.50 -7.94
N ALA A 69 -11.99 -0.51 -6.61
CA ALA A 69 -12.98 -1.29 -5.87
C ALA A 69 -14.43 -0.98 -6.31
N THR A 70 -14.73 0.27 -6.64
CA THR A 70 -16.05 0.65 -7.18
C THR A 70 -16.37 -0.03 -8.52
N ALA A 71 -15.38 -0.41 -9.33
CA ALA A 71 -15.57 -1.21 -10.53
C ALA A 71 -15.70 -2.72 -10.22
N ILE A 72 -15.03 -3.21 -9.17
CA ILE A 72 -15.14 -4.60 -8.68
C ILE A 72 -16.51 -4.85 -8.02
N GLU A 73 -17.04 -3.86 -7.31
CA GLU A 73 -18.34 -3.93 -6.61
C GLU A 73 -19.53 -3.60 -7.52
N SER A 74 -19.29 -3.15 -8.76
CA SER A 74 -20.36 -2.80 -9.70
C SER A 74 -21.11 -4.02 -10.22
N GLU A 75 -22.26 -3.79 -10.86
CA GLU A 75 -23.06 -4.84 -11.52
C GLU A 75 -22.54 -5.21 -12.92
N VAL A 76 -21.40 -4.66 -13.34
CA VAL A 76 -20.80 -4.97 -14.66
C VAL A 76 -20.32 -6.42 -14.67
N GLY A 77 -20.98 -7.29 -15.42
CA GLY A 77 -20.60 -8.70 -15.56
C GLY A 77 -19.67 -8.99 -16.74
N VAL A 78 -19.18 -10.24 -16.82
CA VAL A 78 -18.39 -10.74 -17.97
C VAL A 78 -19.23 -11.07 -19.21
N GLY A 79 -20.53 -11.28 -19.03
CA GLY A 79 -21.41 -11.86 -20.06
C GLY A 79 -21.88 -10.86 -21.12
N HIS A 80 -22.52 -9.77 -20.70
CA HIS A 80 -23.11 -8.77 -21.59
C HIS A 80 -22.66 -7.36 -21.20
N ALA A 81 -22.46 -6.52 -22.21
CA ALA A 81 -22.14 -5.12 -21.99
C ALA A 81 -23.40 -4.36 -21.52
N VAL A 82 -23.24 -3.58 -20.46
CA VAL A 82 -24.30 -2.77 -19.83
C VAL A 82 -23.97 -1.30 -20.01
N PHE A 83 -25.00 -0.45 -20.04
CA PHE A 83 -24.76 1.00 -20.08
C PHE A 83 -24.07 1.39 -18.77
N TRP A 84 -22.88 1.99 -18.83
CA TRP A 84 -22.05 2.16 -17.63
C TRP A 84 -22.77 2.92 -16.52
N ARG A 85 -23.69 3.84 -16.84
CA ARG A 85 -24.43 4.62 -15.83
C ARG A 85 -25.40 3.79 -15.02
N ASP A 86 -25.84 2.66 -15.55
CA ASP A 86 -26.86 1.81 -14.92
C ASP A 86 -26.22 0.75 -14.01
N ALA A 87 -24.88 0.62 -14.00
CA ALA A 87 -24.19 -0.49 -13.36
C ALA A 87 -23.57 -0.18 -11.99
N PHE A 88 -23.73 1.05 -11.47
CA PHE A 88 -23.08 1.48 -10.23
C PHE A 88 -24.07 2.09 -9.26
N ASP A 89 -23.99 1.68 -8.00
CA ASP A 89 -24.70 2.30 -6.89
C ASP A 89 -23.88 3.44 -6.27
N CYS A 90 -23.56 4.47 -7.06
CA CYS A 90 -22.84 5.65 -6.57
C CYS A 90 -23.04 6.88 -7.45
N HIS A 91 -22.53 8.04 -6.99
CA HIS A 91 -22.63 9.27 -7.74
C HIS A 91 -22.02 9.14 -9.17
N PRO A 92 -22.67 9.66 -10.23
CA PRO A 92 -22.24 9.44 -11.62
C PRO A 92 -20.79 9.84 -11.93
N ALA A 93 -20.27 10.89 -11.29
CA ALA A 93 -18.87 11.29 -11.46
C ALA A 93 -17.89 10.25 -10.90
N ARG A 94 -18.25 9.58 -9.81
CA ARG A 94 -17.45 8.49 -9.22
C ARG A 94 -17.53 7.24 -10.10
N ALA A 95 -18.73 6.88 -10.55
CA ALA A 95 -18.94 5.79 -11.50
C ALA A 95 -18.15 6.00 -12.80
N ARG A 96 -18.11 7.23 -13.31
CA ARG A 96 -17.32 7.57 -14.51
C ARG A 96 -15.83 7.32 -14.29
N ARG A 97 -15.25 7.88 -13.22
CA ARG A 97 -13.83 7.68 -12.89
C ARG A 97 -13.49 6.20 -12.69
N ALA A 98 -14.37 5.44 -12.04
CA ALA A 98 -14.19 4.00 -11.85
C ALA A 98 -14.22 3.25 -13.20
N THR A 99 -15.14 3.63 -14.09
CA THR A 99 -15.25 3.07 -15.44
C THR A 99 -13.98 3.34 -16.25
N ASP A 100 -13.56 4.60 -16.33
CA ASP A 100 -12.38 5.00 -17.12
C ASP A 100 -11.12 4.27 -16.62
N ARG A 101 -10.89 4.27 -15.29
CA ARG A 101 -9.74 3.55 -14.70
C ARG A 101 -9.81 2.05 -14.87
N ALA A 102 -11.00 1.44 -14.83
CA ALA A 102 -11.17 0.01 -15.07
C ALA A 102 -10.89 -0.37 -16.54
N VAL A 103 -11.23 0.51 -17.49
CA VAL A 103 -10.88 0.33 -18.91
C VAL A 103 -9.38 0.49 -19.11
N GLU A 104 -8.76 1.52 -18.53
CA GLU A 104 -7.30 1.73 -18.57
C GLU A 104 -6.52 0.58 -17.94
N ALA A 105 -7.08 -0.04 -16.91
CA ALA A 105 -6.53 -1.22 -16.26
C ALA A 105 -6.80 -2.53 -17.04
N GLY A 106 -7.54 -2.50 -18.15
CA GLY A 106 -7.91 -3.70 -18.90
C GLY A 106 -8.89 -4.63 -18.18
N PHE A 107 -9.45 -4.20 -17.04
CA PHE A 107 -10.46 -4.95 -16.30
C PHE A 107 -11.84 -4.85 -16.97
N PHE A 108 -12.15 -3.69 -17.55
CA PHE A 108 -13.32 -3.48 -18.39
C PHE A 108 -12.95 -3.39 -19.87
N GLU A 109 -13.81 -3.96 -20.71
CA GLU A 109 -13.87 -3.65 -22.13
C GLU A 109 -15.00 -2.65 -22.36
N SER A 110 -14.78 -1.67 -23.25
CA SER A 110 -15.75 -0.63 -23.60
C SER A 110 -16.12 -0.71 -25.07
N GLU A 111 -17.40 -0.50 -25.38
CA GLU A 111 -17.92 -0.38 -26.74
C GLU A 111 -18.96 0.75 -26.83
N HIS A 112 -19.06 1.38 -28.00
CA HIS A 112 -20.00 2.48 -28.22
C HIS A 112 -21.15 2.05 -29.14
N ARG A 113 -22.39 2.24 -28.70
CA ARG A 113 -23.61 1.97 -29.47
C ARG A 113 -24.50 3.19 -29.48
N ARG A 114 -24.77 3.75 -30.67
CA ARG A 114 -25.66 4.91 -30.85
C ARG A 114 -25.33 6.08 -29.89
N GLY A 115 -24.04 6.39 -29.73
CA GLY A 115 -23.57 7.49 -28.87
C GLY A 115 -23.57 7.20 -27.36
N ARG A 116 -23.83 5.95 -26.94
CA ARG A 116 -23.75 5.52 -25.54
C ARG A 116 -22.62 4.52 -25.37
N GLU A 117 -21.90 4.64 -24.27
CA GLU A 117 -20.82 3.73 -23.88
C GLU A 117 -21.36 2.57 -23.05
N TYR A 118 -21.08 1.36 -23.48
CA TYR A 118 -21.41 0.13 -22.78
C TYR A 118 -20.13 -0.56 -22.35
N VAL A 119 -20.12 -1.12 -21.14
CA VAL A 119 -18.95 -1.79 -20.56
C VAL A 119 -19.28 -3.20 -20.13
N ARG A 120 -18.30 -4.09 -20.21
CA ARG A 120 -18.33 -5.43 -19.62
C ARG A 120 -17.00 -5.74 -18.96
N ARG A 121 -16.98 -6.67 -18.01
CA ARG A 121 -15.72 -7.19 -17.46
C ARG A 121 -15.02 -8.07 -18.48
N ALA A 122 -13.71 -7.91 -18.60
CA ALA A 122 -12.86 -8.79 -19.40
C ALA A 122 -12.75 -10.20 -18.77
N THR A 123 -12.73 -10.25 -17.44
CA THR A 123 -12.63 -11.49 -16.65
C THR A 123 -13.39 -11.39 -15.33
N ARG A 124 -13.61 -12.51 -14.66
CA ARG A 124 -14.09 -12.51 -13.27
C ARG A 124 -12.99 -11.98 -12.37
N TYR A 125 -13.38 -11.19 -11.38
CA TYR A 125 -12.44 -10.78 -10.34
C TYR A 125 -12.16 -11.99 -9.42
N PRO A 126 -10.89 -12.32 -9.13
CA PRO A 126 -10.55 -13.34 -8.15
C PRO A 126 -10.82 -12.77 -6.77
N ASP A 127 -11.76 -13.32 -6.01
CA ASP A 127 -12.16 -12.75 -4.71
C ASP A 127 -11.19 -13.16 -3.57
N GLU A 128 -10.43 -14.25 -3.76
CA GLU A 128 -9.50 -14.82 -2.76
C GLU A 128 -8.03 -14.63 -3.18
N TRP A 129 -7.71 -13.52 -3.87
CA TRP A 129 -6.33 -13.23 -4.31
C TRP A 129 -5.39 -12.73 -3.21
N PHE A 130 -5.95 -12.28 -2.08
CA PHE A 130 -5.18 -11.99 -0.86
C PHE A 130 -5.81 -12.72 0.33
N SER A 131 -4.97 -13.23 1.22
CA SER A 131 -5.40 -13.98 2.41
C SER A 131 -5.49 -13.08 3.64
N ARG A 132 -4.55 -12.14 3.78
CA ARG A 132 -4.43 -11.23 4.93
C ARG A 132 -3.86 -9.88 4.52
N LEU A 133 -4.15 -8.86 5.32
CA LEU A 133 -3.50 -7.56 5.32
C LEU A 133 -2.82 -7.35 6.67
N VAL A 134 -1.51 -7.13 6.65
CA VAL A 134 -0.73 -6.81 7.85
C VAL A 134 -0.42 -5.33 7.84
N GLY A 135 -0.84 -4.63 8.90
CA GLY A 135 -0.52 -3.21 9.11
C GLY A 135 0.74 -3.10 9.96
N ILE A 136 1.75 -2.39 9.49
CA ILE A 136 3.02 -2.22 10.19
C ILE A 136 3.28 -0.73 10.40
N GLU A 137 3.41 -0.32 11.65
CA GLU A 137 3.86 1.02 12.05
C GLU A 137 5.37 0.99 12.33
N ASN A 138 6.09 1.94 11.75
CA ASN A 138 7.53 2.04 11.92
C ASN A 138 7.83 3.11 12.97
N LYS A 139 8.53 2.71 14.03
CA LYS A 139 9.05 3.64 15.02
C LYS A 139 10.46 3.28 15.43
N PRO A 140 11.50 3.68 14.67
CA PRO A 140 12.88 3.32 14.96
C PRO A 140 13.30 3.75 16.38
N ASP A 141 12.92 4.96 16.79
CA ASP A 141 13.17 5.50 18.13
C ASP A 141 11.88 5.56 18.98
N LEU A 142 11.80 4.71 20.02
CA LEU A 142 10.70 4.70 20.98
C LEU A 142 10.83 5.76 22.08
N GLY A 143 11.94 6.48 22.16
CA GLY A 143 12.13 7.61 23.07
C GLY A 143 11.19 8.78 22.78
N GLU A 144 10.85 8.97 21.50
CA GLU A 144 9.93 10.01 21.01
C GLU A 144 8.73 9.38 20.28
N PRO A 145 7.81 8.72 21.00
CA PRO A 145 6.76 7.92 20.38
C PRO A 145 5.70 8.76 19.66
N GLY A 146 5.62 10.07 19.92
CA GLY A 146 4.62 10.96 19.33
C GLY A 146 3.20 10.39 19.46
N ASP A 147 2.56 10.19 18.31
CA ASP A 147 1.18 9.73 18.19
C ASP A 147 1.00 8.20 18.11
N LEU A 148 2.11 7.45 18.20
CA LEU A 148 2.15 5.99 17.98
C LEU A 148 1.07 5.23 18.74
N LEU A 149 0.94 5.47 20.05
CA LEU A 149 0.00 4.72 20.87
C LEU A 149 -1.46 4.95 20.46
N ARG A 150 -1.77 6.15 19.95
CA ARG A 150 -3.11 6.47 19.46
C ARG A 150 -3.37 5.76 18.13
N GLN A 151 -2.40 5.76 17.23
CA GLN A 151 -2.47 5.05 15.95
C GLN A 151 -2.67 3.55 16.15
N LEU A 152 -1.85 2.92 17.00
CA LEU A 152 -1.97 1.49 17.28
C LEU A 152 -3.34 1.12 17.91
N ARG A 153 -3.85 1.96 18.83
CA ARG A 153 -5.20 1.75 19.39
C ARG A 153 -6.29 1.91 18.35
N LEU A 154 -6.15 2.86 17.42
CA LEU A 154 -7.08 3.02 16.31
C LEU A 154 -7.07 1.79 15.42
N ASP A 155 -5.89 1.30 15.02
CA ASP A 155 -5.79 0.16 14.11
C ASP A 155 -6.37 -1.13 14.72
N VAL A 156 -6.13 -1.36 16.02
CA VAL A 156 -6.74 -2.47 16.77
C VAL A 156 -8.25 -2.29 16.88
N SER A 157 -8.71 -1.10 17.28
CA SER A 157 -10.13 -0.78 17.48
C SER A 157 -10.95 -0.89 16.20
N LEU A 158 -10.39 -0.43 15.07
CA LEU A 158 -11.02 -0.53 13.76
C LEU A 158 -10.93 -1.96 13.21
N ALA A 159 -9.83 -2.68 13.50
CA ALA A 159 -9.56 -4.03 12.99
C ALA A 159 -9.72 -4.10 11.46
N LEU A 160 -9.07 -3.17 10.76
CA LEU A 160 -8.99 -3.18 9.29
C LEU A 160 -7.95 -4.17 8.79
N PHE A 161 -6.88 -4.39 9.56
CA PHE A 161 -5.83 -5.36 9.29
C PHE A 161 -6.11 -6.66 10.05
N ASP A 162 -5.62 -7.78 9.53
CA ASP A 162 -5.68 -9.08 10.23
C ASP A 162 -4.70 -9.10 11.40
N GLU A 163 -3.56 -8.44 11.26
CA GLU A 163 -2.53 -8.27 12.28
C GLU A 163 -1.98 -6.85 12.21
N VAL A 164 -1.65 -6.29 13.38
CA VAL A 164 -0.97 -4.99 13.50
C VAL A 164 0.37 -5.20 14.20
N VAL A 165 1.42 -4.60 13.66
CA VAL A 165 2.78 -4.76 14.14
C VAL A 165 3.44 -3.39 14.32
N LEU A 166 4.16 -3.22 15.42
CA LEU A 166 5.13 -2.15 15.61
C LEU A 166 6.54 -2.66 15.26
N ALA A 167 7.19 -2.07 14.27
CA ALA A 167 8.59 -2.32 13.95
C ALA A 167 9.48 -1.20 14.52
N THR A 168 10.53 -1.56 15.26
CA THR A 168 11.41 -0.61 15.92
C THR A 168 12.87 -1.08 15.92
N GLU A 169 13.83 -0.16 15.93
CA GLU A 169 15.24 -0.50 16.19
C GLU A 169 15.55 -0.50 17.69
N SER A 170 14.80 0.34 18.43
CA SER A 170 14.97 0.54 19.86
C SER A 170 14.90 -0.77 20.63
N TYR A 171 15.75 -0.88 21.65
CA TYR A 171 15.63 -1.98 22.60
C TYR A 171 14.28 -1.89 23.34
N VAL A 172 13.49 -2.95 23.23
CA VAL A 172 12.14 -2.99 23.78
C VAL A 172 12.19 -3.44 25.23
N THR A 173 11.65 -2.60 26.13
CA THR A 173 11.57 -2.88 27.57
C THR A 173 10.14 -3.29 27.94
N GLY A 174 9.98 -3.92 29.12
CA GLY A 174 8.64 -4.20 29.65
C GLY A 174 7.78 -2.93 29.82
N ALA A 175 8.39 -1.79 30.13
CA ALA A 175 7.67 -0.51 30.21
C ALA A 175 7.16 -0.03 28.85
N HIS A 176 7.89 -0.31 27.76
CA HIS A 176 7.41 -0.06 26.39
C HIS A 176 6.22 -0.98 26.08
N LEU A 177 6.36 -2.28 26.30
CA LEU A 177 5.32 -3.28 26.03
C LEU A 177 4.01 -2.99 26.77
N ASN A 178 4.08 -2.54 28.02
CA ASN A 178 2.90 -2.21 28.83
C ASN A 178 2.06 -1.03 28.29
N ARG A 179 2.61 -0.22 27.39
CA ARG A 179 1.89 0.92 26.78
C ARG A 179 1.24 0.55 25.45
N ILE A 180 1.81 -0.44 24.76
CA ILE A 180 1.36 -0.92 23.46
C ILE A 180 0.16 -1.86 23.69
N PRO A 181 -0.95 -1.75 22.92
CA PRO A 181 -2.05 -2.72 22.99
C PRO A 181 -1.53 -4.17 22.93
N GLU A 182 -2.16 -5.08 23.68
CA GLU A 182 -1.63 -6.44 23.83
C GLU A 182 -1.65 -7.22 22.51
N GLU A 183 -2.64 -6.92 21.66
CA GLU A 183 -2.86 -7.55 20.36
C GLU A 183 -1.79 -7.18 19.32
N VAL A 184 -1.05 -6.08 19.55
CA VAL A 184 -0.06 -5.57 18.59
C VAL A 184 1.24 -6.38 18.69
N GLY A 185 1.67 -6.97 17.58
CA GLY A 185 2.99 -7.58 17.49
C GLY A 185 4.10 -6.54 17.60
N VAL A 186 5.26 -6.93 18.11
CA VAL A 186 6.42 -6.04 18.22
C VAL A 186 7.64 -6.72 17.61
N TRP A 187 8.18 -6.09 16.57
CA TRP A 187 9.41 -6.52 15.92
C TRP A 187 10.53 -5.56 16.26
N ARG A 188 11.65 -6.10 16.72
CA ARG A 188 12.90 -5.38 16.75
C ARG A 188 13.65 -5.66 15.44
N PHE A 189 14.03 -4.61 14.73
CA PHE A 189 14.60 -4.70 13.39
C PHE A 189 15.85 -3.84 13.29
N ASP A 190 16.93 -4.45 12.80
CA ASP A 190 18.17 -3.77 12.44
C ASP A 190 18.18 -3.52 10.91
N PRO A 191 18.08 -2.26 10.45
CA PRO A 191 18.01 -1.94 9.03
C PRO A 191 19.36 -2.03 8.31
N GLU A 192 20.48 -2.14 9.02
CA GLU A 192 21.81 -2.33 8.43
C GLU A 192 22.06 -3.81 8.11
N THR A 193 21.70 -4.70 9.03
CA THR A 193 21.95 -6.15 8.89
C THR A 193 20.75 -6.91 8.32
N GLY A 194 19.54 -6.34 8.42
CA GLY A 194 18.29 -7.02 8.12
C GLY A 194 17.86 -8.02 9.19
N GLU A 195 18.51 -8.04 10.36
CA GLU A 195 18.11 -8.90 11.47
C GLU A 195 16.75 -8.43 12.02
N ARG A 196 15.79 -9.36 12.10
CA ARG A 196 14.45 -9.13 12.64
C ARG A 196 14.15 -10.11 13.75
N GLU A 197 14.00 -9.60 14.96
CA GLU A 197 13.60 -10.34 16.15
C GLU A 197 12.12 -10.08 16.45
N ILE A 198 11.35 -11.14 16.68
CA ILE A 198 9.97 -11.03 17.18
C ILE A 198 10.03 -10.93 18.70
N VAL A 199 9.79 -9.74 19.24
CA VAL A 199 9.75 -9.49 20.69
C VAL A 199 8.40 -9.93 21.27
N ARG A 200 7.32 -9.73 20.50
CA ARG A 200 5.97 -10.19 20.81
C ARG A 200 5.25 -10.53 19.51
N ASP A 201 4.61 -11.69 19.45
CA ASP A 201 3.73 -12.06 18.34
C ASP A 201 2.49 -11.16 18.28
N ALA A 202 1.95 -10.93 17.08
CA ALA A 202 0.69 -10.22 16.92
C ALA A 202 -0.49 -11.18 17.13
N ASP A 203 -1.55 -10.70 17.77
CA ASP A 203 -2.80 -11.44 17.86
C ASP A 203 -3.68 -11.12 16.64
N PRO A 204 -4.38 -12.12 16.07
CA PRO A 204 -5.34 -11.88 15.00
C PRO A 204 -6.50 -10.98 15.44
N LEU A 205 -6.80 -9.97 14.64
CA LEU A 205 -7.90 -9.04 14.87
C LEU A 205 -9.21 -9.52 14.20
N ALA A 206 -10.35 -9.20 14.81
CA ALA A 206 -11.68 -9.58 14.31
C ALA A 206 -12.14 -8.70 13.13
N THR A 207 -11.60 -8.98 11.94
CA THR A 207 -11.89 -8.24 10.69
C THR A 207 -13.35 -8.37 10.22
N ASP A 208 -14.08 -9.38 10.69
CA ASP A 208 -15.48 -9.67 10.38
C ASP A 208 -16.48 -9.19 11.44
N ALA A 209 -16.00 -8.59 12.54
CA ALA A 209 -16.81 -7.93 13.56
C ALA A 209 -16.92 -6.42 13.30
N THR A 210 -17.89 -5.75 13.93
CA THR A 210 -17.99 -4.28 13.89
C THR A 210 -16.74 -3.65 14.51
N GLY A 211 -16.07 -2.79 13.75
CA GLY A 211 -14.94 -1.99 14.24
C GLY A 211 -15.39 -0.63 14.77
N VAL A 212 -14.52 0.03 15.53
CA VAL A 212 -14.75 1.38 16.05
C VAL A 212 -13.65 2.30 15.53
N GLU A 213 -14.04 3.32 14.77
CA GLU A 213 -13.13 4.32 14.22
C GLU A 213 -13.32 5.66 14.96
N PRO A 214 -12.29 6.19 15.64
CA PRO A 214 -12.29 7.57 16.12
C PRO A 214 -12.37 8.55 14.95
N VAL A 215 -13.35 9.46 14.99
CA VAL A 215 -13.60 10.44 13.93
C VAL A 215 -13.12 11.83 14.34
N GLU A 216 -13.44 12.25 15.56
CA GLU A 216 -13.08 13.57 16.09
C GLU A 216 -12.66 13.45 17.56
N TYR A 217 -11.52 14.07 17.88
CA TYR A 217 -10.96 14.07 19.24
C TYR A 217 -11.27 15.39 19.91
N GLU A 218 -12.11 15.33 20.94
CA GLU A 218 -12.46 16.48 21.77
C GLU A 218 -11.75 16.41 23.11
N SER A 219 -11.66 17.53 23.82
CA SER A 219 -10.92 17.59 25.10
C SER A 219 -11.52 16.68 26.19
N LEU A 220 -12.82 16.40 26.12
CA LEU A 220 -13.56 15.63 27.14
C LEU A 220 -14.19 14.34 26.60
N HIS A 221 -14.21 14.12 25.29
CA HIS A 221 -14.76 12.92 24.67
C HIS A 221 -14.12 12.66 23.30
N THR A 222 -14.46 11.53 22.68
CA THR A 222 -14.03 11.22 21.32
C THR A 222 -15.25 10.72 20.58
N ASP A 223 -15.57 11.35 19.47
CA ASP A 223 -16.63 10.90 18.58
C ASP A 223 -16.11 9.70 17.79
N VAL A 224 -16.92 8.65 17.76
CA VAL A 224 -16.57 7.38 17.11
C VAL A 224 -17.64 6.97 16.11
N ALA A 225 -17.20 6.37 15.02
CA ALA A 225 -18.05 5.69 14.07
C ALA A 225 -17.99 4.17 14.31
N LEU A 226 -19.17 3.53 14.30
CA LEU A 226 -19.26 2.07 14.26
C LEU A 226 -19.17 1.65 12.78
N VAL A 227 -18.11 0.93 12.44
CA VAL A 227 -17.83 0.51 11.07
C VAL A 227 -18.28 -0.93 10.89
N SER A 228 -19.21 -1.15 9.95
CA SER A 228 -19.77 -2.48 9.73
C SER A 228 -18.74 -3.43 9.08
N PRO A 229 -18.88 -4.76 9.25
CA PRO A 229 -18.05 -5.73 8.55
C PRO A 229 -18.07 -5.57 7.02
N ALA A 230 -19.19 -5.14 6.44
CA ALA A 230 -19.31 -4.89 5.00
C ALA A 230 -18.46 -3.69 4.58
N ASP A 231 -18.51 -2.59 5.32
CA ASP A 231 -17.69 -1.40 5.05
C ASP A 231 -16.20 -1.70 5.21
N LYS A 232 -15.83 -2.51 6.23
CA LYS A 232 -14.45 -2.99 6.39
C LYS A 232 -14.01 -3.86 5.22
N ARG A 233 -14.85 -4.78 4.74
CA ARG A 233 -14.55 -5.62 3.56
C ARG A 233 -14.25 -4.77 2.33
N THR A 234 -15.09 -3.78 2.05
CA THR A 234 -14.89 -2.82 0.97
C THR A 234 -13.62 -2.00 1.14
N ALA A 235 -13.33 -1.53 2.35
CA ALA A 235 -12.11 -0.79 2.65
C ALA A 235 -10.85 -1.65 2.52
N ARG A 236 -10.88 -2.90 2.99
CA ARG A 236 -9.81 -3.89 2.83
C ARG A 236 -9.52 -4.19 1.38
N LEU A 237 -10.55 -4.40 0.56
CA LEU A 237 -10.40 -4.58 -0.89
C LEU A 237 -9.71 -3.36 -1.54
N ARG A 238 -10.14 -2.14 -1.19
CA ARG A 238 -9.49 -0.91 -1.67
C ARG A 238 -8.04 -0.81 -1.24
N LEU A 239 -7.74 -1.18 0.00
CA LEU A 239 -6.40 -1.13 0.55
C LEU A 239 -5.47 -2.14 -0.14
N ALA A 240 -5.94 -3.38 -0.31
CA ALA A 240 -5.25 -4.44 -1.02
C ALA A 240 -4.95 -4.05 -2.47
N GLU A 241 -5.95 -3.58 -3.22
CA GLU A 241 -5.77 -3.13 -4.61
C GLU A 241 -4.79 -1.97 -4.71
N ARG A 242 -4.87 -0.99 -3.80
CA ARG A 242 -3.91 0.13 -3.77
C ARG A 242 -2.50 -0.33 -3.43
N ALA A 243 -2.34 -1.27 -2.50
CA ALA A 243 -1.04 -1.85 -2.17
C ALA A 243 -0.47 -2.60 -3.38
N TYR A 244 -1.29 -3.40 -4.05
CA TYR A 244 -0.95 -4.09 -5.29
C TYR A 244 -0.51 -3.11 -6.39
N GLY A 245 -1.21 -2.00 -6.62
CA GLY A 245 -0.81 -1.03 -7.64
C GLY A 245 0.40 -0.17 -7.26
N LYS A 246 0.50 0.28 -6.00
CA LYS A 246 1.48 1.30 -5.56
C LYS A 246 2.86 0.73 -5.21
N GLY A 247 2.91 -0.37 -4.47
CA GLY A 247 4.15 -0.84 -3.82
C GLY A 247 4.77 0.22 -2.88
N TRP A 248 6.07 0.11 -2.62
CA TRP A 248 6.78 0.98 -1.66
C TRP A 248 7.81 1.94 -2.29
N ARG A 249 8.26 1.68 -3.52
CA ARG A 249 9.29 2.48 -4.23
C ARG A 249 8.72 3.77 -4.86
N GLY A 250 7.78 4.42 -4.19
CA GLY A 250 6.99 5.56 -4.71
C GLY A 250 7.61 6.94 -4.50
N TYR A 251 8.91 7.11 -4.71
CA TYR A 251 9.65 8.36 -4.51
C TYR A 251 10.51 8.71 -5.73
N ASP A 252 10.68 10.00 -5.99
CA ASP A 252 11.50 10.49 -7.09
C ASP A 252 12.95 10.73 -6.65
N VAL A 253 13.90 10.28 -7.47
CA VAL A 253 15.33 10.45 -7.19
C VAL A 253 15.79 11.76 -7.84
N PRO A 254 16.49 12.65 -7.11
CA PRO A 254 16.75 14.00 -7.58
C PRO A 254 17.86 14.01 -8.65
N GLY A 255 17.81 15.00 -9.53
CA GLY A 255 18.86 15.28 -10.53
C GLY A 255 20.14 15.84 -9.90
N CYS A 256 20.84 15.01 -9.13
CA CYS A 256 22.04 15.37 -8.38
C CYS A 256 23.17 14.37 -8.65
N ALA A 257 24.39 14.86 -8.86
CA ALA A 257 25.59 14.04 -9.09
C ALA A 257 25.92 13.09 -7.94
N SER A 258 25.44 13.38 -6.72
CA SER A 258 25.62 12.51 -5.55
C SER A 258 24.46 11.54 -5.35
N ALA A 259 23.35 11.70 -6.07
CA ALA A 259 22.20 10.82 -5.93
C ALA A 259 22.42 9.50 -6.67
N GLY A 260 22.01 8.41 -6.04
CA GLY A 260 22.05 7.07 -6.61
C GLY A 260 20.90 6.24 -6.08
N VAL A 261 20.84 5.01 -6.58
CA VAL A 261 19.86 4.01 -6.18
C VAL A 261 20.62 2.72 -5.90
N ASP A 262 20.35 2.07 -4.77
CA ASP A 262 20.98 0.79 -4.46
C ASP A 262 20.33 -0.39 -5.19
N ALA A 263 20.87 -1.60 -5.01
CA ALA A 263 20.41 -2.79 -5.73
C ALA A 263 18.95 -3.18 -5.46
N VAL A 264 18.36 -2.69 -4.36
CA VAL A 264 16.95 -2.96 -4.01
C VAL A 264 16.05 -1.75 -4.28
N GLY A 265 16.59 -0.68 -4.87
CA GLY A 265 15.83 0.48 -5.29
C GLY A 265 15.81 1.65 -4.31
N ARG A 266 16.52 1.58 -3.17
CA ARG A 266 16.51 2.67 -2.15
C ARG A 266 17.34 3.86 -2.63
N PRO A 267 16.88 5.10 -2.39
CA PRO A 267 17.60 6.30 -2.77
C PRO A 267 18.78 6.53 -1.83
N VAL A 268 19.99 6.56 -2.37
CA VAL A 268 21.23 6.76 -1.63
C VAL A 268 21.92 8.05 -2.07
N CYS A 269 22.67 8.66 -1.15
CA CYS A 269 23.52 9.79 -1.46
C CYS A 269 24.99 9.44 -1.20
N SER A 270 25.83 9.46 -2.24
CA SER A 270 27.25 9.14 -2.11
C SER A 270 28.03 10.18 -1.29
N HIS A 271 27.59 11.44 -1.29
CA HIS A 271 28.19 12.48 -0.45
C HIS A 271 27.97 12.22 1.05
N PHE A 272 26.76 11.80 1.44
CA PHE A 272 26.43 11.49 2.84
C PHE A 272 26.69 10.02 3.21
N GLY A 273 26.96 9.15 2.24
CA GLY A 273 27.24 7.73 2.44
C GLY A 273 26.07 6.92 2.99
N ARG A 274 24.82 7.34 2.77
CA ARG A 274 23.63 6.68 3.34
C ARG A 274 22.39 6.80 2.46
N VAL A 275 21.35 6.05 2.84
CA VAL A 275 19.98 6.28 2.36
C VAL A 275 19.50 7.65 2.81
N VAL A 276 18.84 8.38 1.91
CA VAL A 276 18.28 9.71 2.16
C VAL A 276 16.81 9.73 1.79
N ASP A 277 15.99 10.53 2.45
CA ASP A 277 14.65 10.88 1.97
C ASP A 277 14.77 12.04 0.96
N PRO A 278 14.57 11.81 -0.35
CA PRO A 278 14.73 12.87 -1.33
C PRO A 278 13.79 14.05 -1.12
N GLY A 279 12.56 13.79 -0.67
CA GLY A 279 11.54 14.84 -0.50
C GLY A 279 11.83 15.79 0.66
N ALA A 280 12.49 15.27 1.70
CA ALA A 280 12.84 16.06 2.89
C ALA A 280 14.28 16.60 2.85
N GLU A 281 15.23 15.83 2.33
CA GLU A 281 16.66 16.08 2.46
C GLU A 281 17.31 16.64 1.19
N CYS A 282 16.72 16.39 0.01
CA CYS A 282 17.30 16.75 -1.29
C CYS A 282 16.53 17.91 -1.94
N GLY A 283 16.70 19.12 -1.37
CA GLY A 283 16.10 20.35 -1.88
C GLY A 283 17.13 21.44 -2.24
N SER A 284 16.64 22.63 -2.60
CA SER A 284 17.46 23.80 -2.96
C SER A 284 18.44 24.24 -1.87
N ASN A 285 18.22 23.82 -0.64
CA ASN A 285 19.04 24.16 0.52
C ASN A 285 20.10 23.10 0.84
N CYS A 286 20.19 22.01 0.06
CA CYS A 286 21.21 20.99 0.27
C CYS A 286 22.58 21.53 -0.18
N PRO A 287 23.57 21.66 0.74
CA PRO A 287 24.88 22.23 0.40
C PRO A 287 25.70 21.30 -0.51
N ALA A 288 25.34 20.03 -0.58
CA ALA A 288 25.98 19.01 -1.41
C ALA A 288 25.34 18.86 -2.79
N PHE A 289 24.29 19.64 -3.10
CA PHE A 289 23.59 19.53 -4.37
C PHE A 289 24.51 19.95 -5.53
N GLY A 290 24.76 19.02 -6.44
CA GLY A 290 25.44 19.28 -7.71
C GLY A 290 24.52 18.82 -8.85
N PRO A 291 24.04 19.70 -9.72
CA PRO A 291 23.06 19.33 -10.75
C PRO A 291 23.60 18.27 -11.71
N ALA A 292 22.79 17.24 -11.98
CA ALA A 292 23.05 16.17 -12.94
C ALA A 292 21.73 15.56 -13.42
N ASP A 293 21.78 14.61 -14.34
CA ASP A 293 20.60 13.80 -14.67
C ASP A 293 20.23 12.89 -13.49
N PRO A 294 18.92 12.73 -13.18
CA PRO A 294 18.50 11.82 -12.12
C PRO A 294 18.87 10.38 -12.49
N PRO A 295 19.30 9.55 -11.53
CA PRO A 295 19.58 8.15 -11.79
C PRO A 295 18.31 7.42 -12.21
N GLU A 296 18.47 6.44 -13.09
CA GLU A 296 17.39 5.58 -13.53
C GLU A 296 16.94 4.65 -12.38
N LEU A 297 15.64 4.59 -12.14
CA LEU A 297 15.00 3.70 -11.18
C LEU A 297 13.85 2.95 -11.86
N ASP A 298 14.14 1.75 -12.35
CA ASP A 298 13.09 0.87 -12.86
C ASP A 298 12.36 0.19 -11.69
N ARG A 299 11.36 0.90 -11.16
CA ARG A 299 10.50 0.42 -10.06
C ARG A 299 9.76 -0.87 -10.42
N GLY A 300 9.39 -1.01 -11.70
CA GLY A 300 8.64 -2.17 -12.20
C GLY A 300 9.52 -3.41 -12.20
N ALA A 301 10.68 -3.34 -12.86
CA ALA A 301 11.61 -4.47 -12.93
C ALA A 301 12.07 -4.93 -11.54
N LEU A 302 12.36 -4.00 -10.62
CA LEU A 302 12.75 -4.35 -9.24
C LEU A 302 11.65 -5.08 -8.48
N ARG A 303 10.40 -4.68 -8.67
CA ARG A 303 9.25 -5.30 -7.99
C ARG A 303 8.91 -6.67 -8.57
N ASP A 304 8.94 -6.78 -9.90
CA ASP A 304 8.70 -8.02 -10.66
C ASP A 304 9.73 -9.10 -10.31
N ALA A 305 11.00 -8.71 -10.16
CA ALA A 305 12.07 -9.64 -9.80
C ALA A 305 12.04 -10.13 -8.34
N ARG A 306 11.29 -9.45 -7.45
CA ARG A 306 11.34 -9.68 -6.00
C ARG A 306 10.02 -10.10 -5.37
N THR A 307 8.92 -10.05 -6.12
CA THR A 307 7.58 -10.38 -5.60
C THR A 307 6.80 -11.15 -6.65
N GLY A 308 5.60 -11.64 -6.31
CA GLY A 308 4.70 -12.22 -7.32
C GLY A 308 4.03 -11.19 -8.24
N TRP A 309 4.22 -9.88 -8.01
CA TRP A 309 3.63 -8.84 -8.86
C TRP A 309 4.23 -8.91 -10.27
N VAL A 310 3.40 -8.76 -11.30
CA VAL A 310 3.83 -8.85 -12.71
C VAL A 310 3.83 -7.46 -13.35
N ALA A 311 4.97 -7.03 -13.92
CA ALA A 311 5.12 -5.69 -14.50
C ALA A 311 4.30 -5.45 -15.77
N ASP A 312 4.37 -6.41 -16.69
CA ASP A 312 3.69 -6.38 -17.98
C ASP A 312 2.93 -7.71 -18.20
N PRO A 313 1.79 -7.91 -17.53
CA PRO A 313 0.99 -9.11 -17.72
C PRO A 313 0.37 -9.12 -19.13
N ASP A 314 0.21 -10.31 -19.71
CA ASP A 314 -0.43 -10.50 -21.03
C ASP A 314 -1.81 -9.81 -21.16
N GLY A 315 -2.48 -9.63 -20.02
CA GLY A 315 -3.79 -9.04 -19.92
C GLY A 315 -4.91 -10.03 -20.23
N VAL A 316 -6.12 -9.66 -19.81
CA VAL A 316 -7.32 -10.51 -19.92
C VAL A 316 -8.34 -9.96 -20.92
N ALA A 317 -8.20 -8.71 -21.34
CA ALA A 317 -9.06 -8.08 -22.32
C ALA A 317 -8.80 -8.68 -23.71
N ARG A 318 -9.87 -9.04 -24.42
CA ARG A 318 -9.74 -9.46 -25.82
C ARG A 318 -9.43 -8.23 -26.66
N ARG A 319 -8.26 -8.18 -27.29
CA ARG A 319 -8.04 -7.23 -28.40
C ARG A 319 -9.10 -7.51 -29.47
N GLN A 320 -9.99 -6.56 -29.72
CA GLN A 320 -10.76 -6.57 -30.97
C GLN A 320 -9.78 -6.34 -32.12
N SER A 321 -9.22 -7.42 -32.66
CA SER A 321 -8.61 -7.43 -33.98
C SER A 321 -9.71 -7.17 -35.01
N GLY A 322 -9.93 -5.92 -35.41
CA GLY A 322 -10.96 -5.66 -36.43
C GLY A 322 -11.41 -4.23 -36.70
N LEU A 323 -10.60 -3.19 -36.48
CA LEU A 323 -10.91 -1.84 -37.00
C LEU A 323 -10.08 -1.45 -38.24
N ASP A 324 -9.08 -2.24 -38.62
CA ASP A 324 -8.29 -2.03 -39.85
C ASP A 324 -8.88 -2.76 -41.07
N ARG A 325 -10.13 -3.22 -40.99
CA ARG A 325 -10.83 -3.94 -42.07
C ARG A 325 -12.20 -3.36 -42.36
N PHE A 326 -12.23 -2.07 -42.65
CA PHE A 326 -13.29 -1.49 -43.47
C PHE A 326 -12.62 -0.73 -44.61
N TRP A 327 -12.71 -1.33 -45.81
CA TRP A 327 -12.35 -0.73 -47.10
C TRP A 327 -13.52 0.11 -47.62
#